data_AF-A0A3G3MH94-F1
#
_entry.id   AF-A0A3G3MH94-F1
#
_cell.length_a   1.000
_cell.length_b   1.000
_cell.length_c   1.000
_cell.angle_alpha   90.00
_cell.angle_beta   90.00
_cell.angle_gamma   90.00
#
_symmetry.space_group_name_H-M   'P 1'
#
loop_
_entity.id
_entity.type
_entity.pdbx_description
1 polymer ?
#
loop_
_entity_poly.entity_id
_entity_poly.type
_entity_poly.pdbx_seq_one_letter_code
_entity_poly.pdbx_strand_id
1 'polypeptide(L)' 'MYTFWHNIIKFTKFFISVIIGFFLITFNSLFRLLRQPKNRIIVMIFIIGLTVSSYKILKLMLGVN' A
#
# COMPACT_ATOMS: atom_id res chain seq x y z
N MET A 1 29.76 24.53 -2.59
CA MET A 1 28.34 24.40 -2.15
C MET A 1 27.42 23.83 -3.22
N TYR A 2 27.50 24.25 -4.49
CA TYR A 2 26.67 23.73 -5.59
C TYR A 2 26.71 22.19 -5.72
N THR A 3 27.90 21.60 -5.59
CA THR A 3 28.12 20.15 -5.68
C THR A 3 27.39 19.35 -4.60
N PHE A 4 27.28 19.89 -3.38
CA PHE A 4 26.59 19.25 -2.28
C PHE A 4 25.08 19.16 -2.53
N TRP A 5 24.46 20.28 -2.90
CA TRP A 5 23.03 20.32 -3.24
C TRP A 5 22.71 19.48 -4.48
N HIS A 6 23.59 19.47 -5.48
CA HIS A 6 23.43 18.62 -6.66
C HIS A 6 23.43 17.12 -6.30
N ASN A 7 24.31 16.70 -5.39
CA ASN A 7 24.38 15.32 -4.93
C ASN A 7 23.15 14.91 -4.11
N ILE A 8 22.61 15.80 -3.26
CA ILE A 8 21.38 15.55 -2.51
C ILE A 8 20.22 15.26 -3.48
N ILE A 9 20.01 16.14 -4.47
CA ILE A 9 18.90 15.97 -5.43
C ILE A 9 19.07 14.67 -6.22
N LYS A 10 20.30 14.35 -6.63
CA LYS A 10 20.61 13.10 -7.36
C LYS A 10 20.32 11.87 -6.49
N PHE A 11 20.73 11.90 -5.23
CA PHE A 11 20.46 10.83 -4.27
C PHE A 11 18.96 10.66 -4.01
N THR A 12 18.23 11.74 -3.76
CA THR A 12 16.78 11.69 -3.56
C THR A 12 16.06 11.10 -4.77
N LYS A 13 16.44 11.51 -5.99
CA LYS A 13 15.89 10.93 -7.23
C LYS A 13 16.17 9.43 -7.35
N PHE A 14 17.39 9.01 -7.03
CA PHE A 14 17.76 7.59 -7.00
C PHE A 14 16.91 6.82 -5.98
N PHE A 15 16.81 7.34 -4.75
CA PHE A 15 16.07 6.71 -3.67
C PHE A 15 14.59 6.54 -4.03
N ILE A 16 13.95 7.59 -4.56
CA ILE A 16 12.56 7.53 -5.04
C ILE A 16 12.41 6.50 -6.16
N SER A 17 13.34 6.48 -7.13
CA SER A 17 13.31 5.51 -8.23
C SER A 17 13.41 4.06 -7.73
N VAL A 18 14.32 3.79 -6.78
CA VAL A 18 14.48 2.47 -6.16
C VAL A 18 13.22 2.08 -5.39
N ILE A 19 12.65 2.99 -4.61
CA ILE A 19 11.41 2.76 -3.87
C ILE A 19 10.27 2.40 -4.83
N ILE A 20 10.07 3.19 -5.88
CA ILE A 20 9.02 2.95 -6.86
C ILE A 20 9.23 1.60 -7.54
N GLY A 21 10.45 1.30 -8.00
CA GLY A 21 10.78 0.01 -8.61
C GLY A 21 10.53 -1.17 -7.67
N PHE A 22 10.94 -1.05 -6.41
CA PHE A 22 10.70 -2.05 -5.38
C PHE A 22 9.21 -2.30 -5.14
N PHE A 23 8.41 -1.24 -5.01
CA PHE A 23 6.97 -1.37 -4.84
C PHE A 23 6.29 -1.97 -6.07
N LEU A 24 6.69 -1.58 -7.28
CA LEU A 24 6.13 -2.14 -8.52
C LEU A 24 6.39 -3.64 -8.63
N ILE A 25 7.61 -4.09 -8.35
CA ILE A 25 7.96 -5.52 -8.40
C ILE A 25 7.22 -6.30 -7.31
N THR A 26 7.19 -5.77 -6.09
CA THR A 26 6.51 -6.39 -4.95
C THR A 26 4.99 -6.47 -5.19
N PHE A 27 4.37 -5.39 -5.66
CA PHE A 27 2.94 -5.35 -5.97
C PHE A 27 2.58 -6.24 -7.16
N ASN A 28 3.46 -6.44 -8.14
CA ASN A 28 3.19 -7.38 -9.22
C ASN A 28 2.98 -8.82 -8.70
N SER A 29 3.77 -9.25 -7.71
CA SER A 29 3.57 -10.56 -7.05
C SER A 29 2.22 -10.62 -6.32
N LEU A 30 1.81 -9.53 -5.66
CA LEU A 30 0.49 -9.40 -5.03
C LEU A 30 -0.65 -9.44 -6.05
N PHE A 31 -0.52 -8.75 -7.19
CA PHE A 31 -1.52 -8.81 -8.26
C PHE A 31 -1.60 -10.20 -8.91
N ARG A 32 -0.50 -10.95 -8.94
CA ARG A 32 -0.52 -12.36 -9.39
C ARG A 32 -1.39 -13.24 -8.50
N LEU A 33 -1.37 -13.03 -7.17
CA LEU A 33 -2.26 -13.72 -6.24
C LEU A 33 -3.74 -13.41 -6.52
N LEU A 34 -4.05 -12.19 -6.96
CA LEU A 34 -5.41 -11.75 -7.28
C LEU A 34 -5.96 -12.28 -8.62
N ARG A 35 -5.11 -12.81 -9.51
CA ARG A 35 -5.55 -13.44 -10.77
C ARG A 35 -6.30 -14.75 -10.55
N GLN A 36 -6.02 -15.47 -9.47
CA GLN A 36 -6.75 -16.70 -9.18
C GLN A 36 -8.12 -16.36 -8.57
N PRO A 37 -9.23 -16.88 -9.13
CA PRO A 37 -10.58 -16.50 -8.69
C PRO A 37 -10.83 -16.86 -7.23
N LYS A 38 -10.30 -18.00 -6.75
CA LYS A 38 -10.39 -18.41 -5.34
C LYS A 38 -9.70 -17.40 -4.40
N ASN A 39 -8.47 -17.00 -4.74
CA ASN A 39 -7.71 -16.04 -3.94
C ASN A 39 -8.34 -14.64 -3.96
N ARG A 40 -8.93 -14.25 -5.09
CA ARG A 40 -9.65 -12.98 -5.21
C ARG A 40 -10.84 -12.91 -4.25
N ILE A 41 -11.60 -14.00 -4.11
CA ILE A 41 -12.71 -14.08 -3.16
C ILE A 41 -12.20 -13.95 -1.72
N ILE A 42 -11.12 -14.65 -1.37
CA ILE A 42 -10.51 -14.57 -0.02
C ILE A 42 -10.08 -13.14 0.30
N VAL A 43 -9.39 -12.47 -0.63
CA VAL A 43 -8.95 -11.08 -0.44
C VAL A 43 -10.17 -10.14 -0.32
N MET A 44 -11.21 -10.37 -1.10
CA MET A 44 -12.44 -9.55 -1.04
C MET A 44 -13.14 -9.68 0.31
N ILE A 45 -13.27 -10.91 0.84
CA ILE A 45 -13.83 -11.16 2.17
C ILE A 45 -12.99 -10.47 3.24
N PHE A 46 -11.67 -10.55 3.14
CA PHE A 46 -10.76 -9.91 4.08
C PHE A 46 -10.92 -8.37 4.09
N ILE A 47 -10.99 -7.75 2.91
CA ILE A 47 -11.20 -6.29 2.78
C ILE A 47 -12.55 -5.87 3.34
N ILE A 48 -13.62 -6.62 3.04
CA ILE A 48 -14.96 -6.35 3.58
C ILE A 48 -14.94 -6.48 5.11
N GLY A 49 -14.32 -7.54 5.64
CA GLY A 49 -14.20 -7.77 7.08
C GLY A 49 -13.46 -6.63 7.79
N LEU A 50 -12.33 -6.17 7.23
CA LEU A 50 -11.61 -5.01 7.73
C LEU A 50 -12.49 -3.75 7.71
N THR A 51 -13.18 -3.48 6.61
CA THR A 51 -14.02 -2.28 6.45
C THR A 51 -15.16 -2.27 7.46
N VAL A 52 -15.86 -3.40 7.62
CA VAL A 52 -16.95 -3.55 8.61
C VAL A 52 -16.41 -3.43 10.03
N SER A 53 -15.26 -4.03 10.32
CA SER A 53 -14.63 -3.93 11.64
C SER A 53 -14.25 -2.49 11.97
N SER A 54 -13.56 -1.80 11.07
CA SER A 54 -13.21 -0.38 11.22
C SER A 54 -14.45 0.49 11.38
N TYR A 55 -15.51 0.26 10.60
CA TYR A 55 -16.76 0.99 10.75
C TYR A 55 -17.39 0.76 12.13
N LYS A 56 -17.44 -0.49 12.62
CA LYS A 56 -17.95 -0.79 13.96
C LYS A 56 -17.13 -0.13 15.05
N ILE A 57 -15.80 -0.17 14.96
CA ILE A 57 -14.91 0.47 15.92
C ILE A 57 -15.18 1.98 15.95
N LEU A 58 -15.24 2.63 14.78
CA LEU A 58 -15.54 4.05 14.69
C LEU A 58 -16.93 4.37 15.25
N LYS A 59 -17.94 3.56 14.93
CA LYS A 59 -19.31 3.71 15.44
C LYS A 59 -19.34 3.63 16.98
N LEU A 60 -18.62 2.67 17.56
CA LEU A 60 -18.48 2.52 19.02
C LEU A 60 -17.76 3.71 19.65
N MET A 61 -16.67 4.18 19.03
CA MET A 61 -15.91 5.34 19.53
C MET A 61 -16.72 6.63 19.49
N LEU A 62 -17.57 6.80 18.48
CA LEU A 62 -18.39 7.99 18.29
C LEU A 62 -19.72 7.94 19.07
N GLY A 63 -20.03 6.83 19.74
CA GLY A 63 -21.29 6.65 20.47
C GLY A 63 -22.54 6.73 19.57
N VAL A 64 -22.37 6.57 18.25
CA VAL A 64 -23.46 6.61 17.28
C VAL A 64 -24.12 5.24 17.33
N ASN A 65 -25.35 5.15 17.85
CA ASN A 65 -26.10 3.89 17.96
C ASN A 65 -26.97 3.63 16.72
#